data_AF-A0A7C5GVX4-F1
#
_entry.id   AF-A0A7C5GVX4-F1
#
_cell.length_a   1.000
_cell.length_b   1.000
_cell.length_c   1.000
_cell.angle_alpha   90.00
_cell.angle_beta   90.00
_cell.angle_gamma   90.00
#
_symmetry.space_group_name_H-M   'P 1'
#
loop_
_entity.id
_entity.type
_entity.pdbx_description
1 polymer ?
#
loop_
_entity_poly.entity_id
_entity_poly.type
_entity_poly.pdbx_seq_one_letter_code
_entity_poly.pdbx_strand_id
1 'polypeptide(L)'
;MYNPSLPYRILLWPLSVIYGALVRFRNLLYLKGILKRARPSGVRIISVGNITVGGTGKTPVTLHLADRLKNMGIKVAILSRGYQRTTTGPKVVSDGERLLMGPSEAGDEPYLMARRLKGVAVVVSERRTLGAELLKERFNPQIIILDDGFQHLA
;
A
#
# COMPACT_ATOMS: atom_id res chain seq x y z
N MET A 1 1.01 8.91 40.14
CA MET A 1 1.97 7.79 40.13
C MET A 1 1.24 6.55 39.61
N TYR A 2 1.36 6.27 38.31
CA TYR A 2 0.72 5.10 37.69
C TYR A 2 1.57 3.87 38.07
N ASN A 3 0.98 2.93 38.82
CA ASN A 3 1.62 1.67 39.19
C ASN A 3 1.04 0.57 38.28
N PRO A 4 1.67 0.23 37.14
CA PRO A 4 1.16 -0.83 36.30
C PRO A 4 1.65 -2.15 36.87
N SER A 5 0.71 -2.92 37.40
CA SER A 5 0.92 -4.28 37.85
C SER A 5 1.66 -5.10 36.79
N LEU A 6 2.80 -5.66 37.22
CA LEU A 6 3.70 -6.59 36.53
C LEU A 6 3.09 -7.88 35.87
N PRO A 7 1.87 -8.39 36.14
CA PRO A 7 1.48 -9.73 35.67
C PRO A 7 1.22 -9.86 34.16
N TYR A 8 0.71 -8.80 33.51
CA TYR A 8 0.26 -8.88 32.11
C TYR A 8 1.43 -8.99 31.12
N ARG A 9 2.60 -8.42 31.44
CA ARG A 9 3.79 -8.49 30.58
C ARG A 9 4.37 -9.91 30.52
N ILE A 10 4.29 -10.66 31.61
CA ILE A 10 4.82 -12.03 31.71
C ILE A 10 3.92 -13.00 30.96
N LEU A 11 2.59 -12.81 31.02
CA LEU A 11 1.63 -13.65 30.32
C LEU A 11 1.63 -13.44 28.80
N LEU A 12 1.85 -12.20 28.34
CA LEU A 12 1.88 -11.85 26.92
C LEU A 12 3.25 -12.11 26.25
N TRP A 13 4.31 -12.29 27.04
CA TRP A 13 5.66 -12.56 26.53
C TRP A 13 5.77 -13.85 25.69
N PRO A 14 5.28 -15.03 26.13
CA PRO A 14 5.36 -16.25 25.30
C PRO A 14 4.53 -16.14 24.01
N LEU A 15 3.35 -15.50 24.08
CA LEU A 15 2.52 -15.19 22.91
C LEU A 15 3.26 -14.28 21.91
N SER A 16 4.00 -13.28 22.40
CA SER A 16 4.82 -12.40 21.57
C SER A 16 5.98 -13.14 20.90
N VAL A 17 6.64 -14.06 21.61
CA VAL A 17 7.71 -14.90 21.05
C VAL A 17 7.19 -15.81 19.94
N ILE A 18 6.04 -16.46 20.13
CA ILE A 18 5.42 -17.33 19.12
C ILE A 18 5.01 -16.51 17.89
N TYR A 19 4.34 -15.37 18.09
CA TYR A 19 3.99 -14.46 16.99
C TYR A 19 5.23 -13.97 16.23
N GLY A 20 6.28 -13.57 16.95
CA GLY A 20 7.55 -13.16 16.36
C GLY A 20 8.24 -14.28 15.57
N ALA A 21 8.19 -15.52 16.06
CA ALA A 21 8.71 -16.70 15.36
C ALA A 21 7.93 -16.98 14.07
N LEU A 22 6.59 -16.91 14.11
CA LEU A 22 5.73 -17.10 12.94
C LEU A 22 5.98 -16.03 11.86
N VAL A 23 6.07 -14.76 12.26
CA VAL A 23 6.38 -13.66 11.34
C VAL A 23 7.79 -13.83 10.74
N ARG A 24 8.79 -14.21 11.54
CA ARG A 24 10.15 -14.48 11.05
C ARG A 24 10.17 -15.65 10.07
N PHE A 25 9.49 -16.75 10.39
CA PHE A 25 9.38 -17.90 9.51
C PHE A 25 8.73 -17.52 8.17
N ARG A 26 7.61 -16.80 8.22
CA ARG A 26 6.94 -16.28 7.02
C ARG A 26 7.86 -15.39 6.20
N ASN A 27 8.57 -14.46 6.83
CA ASN A 27 9.50 -13.55 6.15
C ASN A 27 10.67 -14.32 5.53
N LEU A 28 11.20 -15.34 6.21
CA LEU A 28 12.23 -16.23 5.67
C LEU A 28 11.73 -16.97 4.43
N LEU A 29 10.47 -17.40 4.38
CA LEU A 29 9.89 -18.02 3.18
C LEU A 29 9.80 -17.03 1.99
N TYR A 30 9.54 -15.75 2.23
CA TYR A 30 9.56 -14.70 1.19
C TYR A 30 10.97 -14.25 0.78
N LEU A 31 11.96 -14.35 1.68
CA LEU A 31 13.37 -14.04 1.39
C LEU A 31 14.03 -15.17 0.61
N LYS A 32 13.75 -16.42 0.98
CA LYS A 32 14.23 -17.63 0.29
C LYS A 32 13.53 -17.88 -1.05
N GLY A 33 12.58 -17.03 -1.46
CA GLY A 33 11.84 -17.17 -2.72
C GLY A 33 10.88 -18.36 -2.77
N ILE A 34 10.65 -19.05 -1.65
CA ILE A 34 9.73 -20.18 -1.52
C ILE A 34 8.28 -19.68 -1.69
N LEU A 35 7.97 -18.49 -1.15
CA LEU A 35 6.75 -17.77 -1.46
C LEU A 35 6.98 -16.84 -2.65
N LYS A 36 6.23 -17.05 -3.74
CA LYS A 36 6.30 -16.23 -4.95
C LYS A 36 5.86 -14.79 -4.62
N ARG A 37 6.73 -13.82 -4.84
CA ARG A 37 6.33 -12.41 -4.89
C ARG A 37 5.61 -12.21 -6.22
N ALA A 38 4.31 -11.98 -6.17
CA ALA A 38 3.54 -11.67 -7.36
C ALA A 38 3.95 -10.29 -7.89
N ARG A 39 4.90 -10.28 -8.82
CA ARG A 39 5.34 -9.10 -9.55
C ARG A 39 4.76 -9.18 -10.95
N PRO A 40 3.90 -8.23 -11.36
CA PRO A 40 3.52 -8.11 -12.76
C PRO A 40 4.78 -7.93 -13.61
N SER A 41 4.89 -8.69 -14.71
CA SER A 41 6.02 -8.56 -15.63
C SER A 41 6.06 -7.15 -16.26
N GLY A 42 7.26 -6.59 -16.43
CA GLY A 42 7.47 -5.34 -17.18
C GLY A 42 7.20 -4.03 -16.42
N VAL A 43 6.80 -4.07 -15.14
CA VAL A 43 6.51 -2.86 -14.34
C VAL A 43 7.35 -2.85 -13.06
N ARG A 44 7.94 -1.70 -12.72
CA ARG A 44 8.68 -1.53 -11.46
C ARG A 44 7.70 -1.20 -10.34
N ILE A 45 7.87 -1.82 -9.17
CA ILE A 45 7.04 -1.56 -7.99
C ILE A 45 7.88 -0.87 -6.92
N ILE A 46 7.43 0.29 -6.46
CA ILE A 46 8.01 1.00 -5.30
C ILE A 46 7.00 0.93 -4.16
N SER A 47 7.40 0.39 -3.01
CA SER A 47 6.56 0.33 -1.81
C SER A 47 6.88 1.49 -0.87
N VAL A 48 5.90 2.34 -0.58
CA VAL A 48 6.00 3.37 0.45
C VAL A 48 5.22 2.88 1.66
N GLY A 49 5.86 2.81 2.81
CA GLY A 49 5.19 2.51 4.07
C GLY A 49 6.09 2.76 5.26
N ASN A 50 5.57 2.49 6.44
CA ASN A 50 6.22 2.82 7.71
C ASN A 50 6.36 1.55 8.56
N ILE A 51 7.40 1.56 9.39
CA ILE A 51 7.71 0.50 10.35
C ILE A 51 6.93 0.71 11.67
N THR A 52 6.34 1.90 11.87
CA THR A 52 5.70 2.32 13.13
C THR A 52 4.20 2.61 12.95
N VAL A 53 3.36 2.28 13.95
CA VAL A 53 1.94 2.65 13.99
C VAL A 53 1.78 4.11 14.44
N GLY A 54 1.23 4.98 13.58
CA GLY A 54 1.05 6.42 13.81
C GLY A 54 1.02 7.24 12.51
N GLY A 55 0.53 8.48 12.58
CA GLY A 55 0.46 9.43 11.45
C GLY A 55 1.86 9.85 10.99
N THR A 56 2.41 9.14 10.00
CA THR A 56 3.86 9.02 9.79
C THR A 56 4.33 9.59 8.45
N GLY A 57 3.57 10.52 7.87
CA GLY A 57 4.00 11.24 6.67
C GLY A 57 4.11 10.38 5.40
N LYS A 58 3.60 9.13 5.40
CA LYS A 58 3.57 8.23 4.24
C LYS A 58 2.91 8.91 3.04
N THR A 59 1.71 9.44 3.23
CA THR A 59 0.93 10.09 2.18
C THR A 59 1.65 11.28 1.57
N PRO A 60 2.23 12.23 2.34
CA PRO A 60 3.14 13.25 1.80
C PRO A 60 4.31 12.70 0.97
N VAL A 61 4.96 11.62 1.42
CA VAL A 61 6.08 11.00 0.68
C VAL A 61 5.60 10.36 -0.63
N THR A 62 4.49 9.60 -0.59
CA THR A 62 3.84 9.02 -1.77
C THR A 62 3.49 10.10 -2.79
N LEU A 63 2.87 11.19 -2.33
CA LEU A 63 2.53 12.35 -3.16
C LEU A 63 3.78 12.97 -3.81
N HIS A 64 4.80 13.26 -3.01
CA HIS A 64 6.03 13.91 -3.49
C HIS A 64 6.79 13.02 -4.49
N LEU A 65 6.90 11.72 -4.21
CA LEU A 65 7.56 10.76 -5.09
C LEU A 65 6.80 10.63 -6.42
N ALA A 66 5.47 10.47 -6.37
CA ALA A 66 4.64 10.35 -7.56
C ALA A 66 4.75 11.61 -8.44
N ASP A 67 4.66 12.79 -7.82
CA ASP A 67 4.77 14.06 -8.55
C ASP A 67 6.17 14.24 -9.18
N ARG A 68 7.24 13.92 -8.44
CA ARG A 68 8.61 14.00 -8.95
C ARG A 68 8.84 13.09 -10.14
N LEU A 69 8.40 11.82 -10.05
CA LEU A 69 8.54 10.85 -11.16
C LEU A 69 7.73 11.27 -12.38
N LYS A 70 6.49 11.74 -12.18
CA LYS A 70 5.67 12.30 -13.26
C LYS A 70 6.37 13.48 -13.93
N ASN A 71 6.93 14.42 -13.16
CA ASN A 71 7.64 15.59 -13.68
C ASN A 71 8.95 15.24 -14.40
N MET A 72 9.49 14.03 -14.19
CA MET A 72 10.60 13.46 -14.97
C MET A 72 10.13 12.77 -16.26
N GLY A 73 8.84 12.84 -16.61
CA GLY A 73 8.26 12.19 -17.78
C GLY A 73 8.01 10.69 -17.59
N ILE A 74 8.14 10.16 -16.38
CA ILE A 74 7.92 8.74 -16.09
C ILE A 74 6.43 8.49 -15.87
N LYS A 75 5.87 7.53 -16.60
CA LYS A 75 4.47 7.12 -16.42
C LYS A 75 4.31 6.35 -15.12
N VAL A 76 3.81 7.03 -14.09
CA VAL A 76 3.63 6.49 -12.75
C VAL A 76 2.15 6.32 -12.42
N ALA A 77 1.83 5.30 -11.63
CA ALA A 77 0.51 5.10 -11.05
C ALA A 77 0.60 4.72 -9.57
N ILE A 78 -0.46 4.97 -8.81
CA ILE A 78 -0.56 4.62 -7.40
C ILE A 78 -1.56 3.48 -7.21
N LEU A 79 -1.17 2.51 -6.39
CA LEU A 79 -2.04 1.46 -5.87
C LEU A 79 -2.13 1.58 -4.36
N SER A 80 -3.32 1.88 -3.86
CA SER A 80 -3.63 1.88 -2.44
C SER A 80 -4.56 0.73 -2.07
N ARG A 81 -4.68 0.42 -0.78
CA ARG A 81 -5.63 -0.58 -0.28
C ARG A 81 -7.07 -0.07 -0.28
N GLY A 82 -7.26 1.23 -0.06
CA GLY A 82 -8.59 1.83 0.12
C GLY A 82 -9.25 1.43 1.44
N TYR A 83 -8.64 1.81 2.57
CA TYR A 83 -9.18 1.51 3.90
C TYR A 83 -10.56 2.15 4.11
N GLN A 84 -11.47 1.42 4.77
CA GLN A 84 -12.86 1.85 5.08
C GLN A 84 -13.73 2.27 3.88
N ARG A 85 -13.33 1.93 2.66
CA ARG A 85 -14.16 2.18 1.48
C ARG A 85 -15.37 1.23 1.40
N THR A 86 -16.43 1.66 0.74
CA THR A 86 -17.65 0.84 0.53
C THR A 86 -17.53 -0.14 -0.64
N THR A 87 -16.60 0.10 -1.57
CA THR A 87 -16.41 -0.75 -2.75
C THR A 87 -15.47 -1.93 -2.48
N THR A 88 -15.59 -2.98 -3.28
CA THR A 88 -14.71 -4.16 -3.21
C THR A 88 -14.01 -4.42 -4.54
N GLY A 89 -12.86 -5.10 -4.48
CA GLY A 89 -12.09 -5.45 -5.67
C GLY A 89 -11.34 -4.26 -6.28
N PRO A 90 -10.56 -4.48 -7.36
CA PRO A 90 -9.77 -3.43 -7.97
C PRO A 90 -10.68 -2.37 -8.62
N LYS A 91 -10.54 -1.10 -8.21
CA LYS A 91 -11.30 0.02 -8.77
C LYS A 91 -10.39 1.20 -9.08
N VAL A 92 -10.69 1.89 -10.18
CA VAL A 92 -9.99 3.13 -10.55
C VAL A 92 -10.62 4.28 -9.78
N VAL A 93 -9.81 4.95 -8.96
CA VAL A 93 -10.19 6.18 -8.25
C VAL A 93 -10.08 7.39 -9.19
N SER A 94 -8.98 7.43 -9.94
CA SER A 94 -8.72 8.44 -10.97
C SER A 94 -7.90 7.85 -12.10
N ASP A 95 -8.18 8.30 -13.31
CA ASP A 95 -7.40 8.05 -14.52
C ASP A 95 -6.22 9.01 -14.69
N GLY A 96 -6.02 9.94 -13.75
CA GLY A 96 -5.03 11.01 -13.80
C GLY A 96 -5.60 12.35 -14.23
N GLU A 97 -6.76 12.38 -14.88
CA GLU A 97 -7.42 13.63 -15.30
C GLU A 97 -8.66 13.91 -14.44
N ARG A 98 -9.49 12.89 -14.29
CA ARG A 98 -10.80 12.92 -13.65
C ARG A 98 -10.84 12.02 -12.42
N LEU A 99 -11.66 12.41 -11.44
CA LEU A 99 -12.05 11.53 -10.34
C LEU A 99 -13.23 10.69 -10.83
N LEU A 100 -13.14 9.38 -10.65
CA LEU A 100 -14.15 8.43 -11.11
C LEU A 100 -15.04 7.91 -9.98
N MET A 101 -14.73 8.26 -8.74
CA MET A 101 -15.49 7.87 -7.55
C MET A 101 -15.30 8.85 -6.40
N GLY A 102 -16.25 8.81 -5.46
CA GLY A 102 -16.22 9.64 -4.25
C GLY A 102 -15.32 9.10 -3.13
N PRO A 103 -15.12 9.89 -2.07
CA PRO A 103 -14.31 9.49 -0.92
C PRO A 103 -14.86 8.25 -0.21
N SER A 104 -16.19 8.10 -0.07
CA SER A 104 -16.80 6.90 0.53
C SER A 104 -16.50 5.63 -0.26
N GLU A 105 -16.40 5.72 -1.57
CA GLU A 105 -16.17 4.58 -2.47
C GLU A 105 -14.69 4.23 -2.63
N ALA A 106 -13.81 5.23 -2.57
CA ALA A 106 -12.36 5.09 -2.72
C ALA A 106 -11.64 4.86 -1.38
N GLY A 107 -12.20 5.39 -0.29
CA GLY A 107 -11.49 5.71 0.94
C GLY A 107 -10.91 7.12 0.89
N ASP A 108 -10.80 7.77 2.05
CA ASP A 108 -10.39 9.18 2.16
C ASP A 108 -8.95 9.43 1.67
N GLU A 109 -8.02 8.54 2.01
CA GLU A 109 -6.60 8.69 1.62
C GLU A 109 -6.39 8.53 0.10
N PRO A 110 -6.88 7.46 -0.58
CA PRO A 110 -6.77 7.36 -2.04
C PRO A 110 -7.49 8.47 -2.77
N TYR A 111 -8.65 8.90 -2.28
CA TYR A 111 -9.38 10.02 -2.86
C TYR A 111 -8.59 11.32 -2.76
N LEU A 112 -7.96 11.58 -1.60
CA LEU A 112 -7.08 12.74 -1.43
C LEU A 112 -5.88 12.69 -2.39
N MET A 113 -5.24 11.54 -2.54
CA MET A 113 -4.12 11.37 -3.48
C MET A 113 -4.56 11.62 -4.92
N ALA A 114 -5.66 11.00 -5.34
CA ALA A 114 -6.24 11.18 -6.67
C ALA A 114 -6.60 12.65 -6.95
N ARG A 115 -7.12 13.37 -5.95
CA ARG A 115 -7.46 14.78 -6.09
C ARG A 115 -6.23 15.68 -6.23
N ARG A 116 -5.12 15.36 -5.54
CA ARG A 116 -3.88 16.15 -5.56
C ARG A 116 -2.98 15.83 -6.75
N LEU A 117 -2.92 14.58 -7.19
CA LEU A 117 -2.00 14.12 -8.23
C LEU A 117 -2.64 14.10 -9.61
N LYS A 118 -2.73 15.28 -10.24
CA LYS A 118 -3.06 15.37 -11.66
C LYS A 118 -1.96 14.72 -12.51
N GLY A 119 -2.38 13.96 -13.51
CA GLY A 119 -1.54 13.16 -14.40
C GLY A 119 -1.11 11.80 -13.85
N VAL A 120 -1.60 11.38 -12.68
CA VAL A 120 -1.25 10.09 -12.05
C VAL A 120 -2.52 9.28 -11.80
N ALA A 121 -2.61 8.09 -12.41
CA ALA A 121 -3.72 7.19 -12.15
C ALA A 121 -3.63 6.63 -10.71
N VAL A 122 -4.77 6.53 -10.03
CA VAL A 122 -4.88 5.99 -8.68
C VAL A 122 -5.90 4.85 -8.68
N VAL A 123 -5.48 3.68 -8.21
CA VAL A 123 -6.32 2.48 -8.06
C VAL A 123 -6.35 2.05 -6.62
N VAL A 124 -7.50 1.52 -6.19
CA VAL A 124 -7.68 0.87 -4.89
C VAL A 124 -7.94 -0.63 -5.09
N SER A 125 -7.31 -1.46 -4.27
CA SER A 125 -7.57 -2.90 -4.25
C SER A 125 -7.10 -3.55 -2.94
N GLU A 126 -7.89 -4.46 -2.38
CA GLU A 126 -7.48 -5.29 -1.25
C GLU A 126 -6.39 -6.28 -1.65
N ARG A 127 -6.42 -6.74 -2.91
CA ARG A 127 -5.44 -7.67 -3.48
C ARG A 127 -4.54 -6.90 -4.44
N ARG A 128 -3.30 -6.66 -4.02
CA ARG A 128 -2.37 -5.82 -4.80
C ARG A 128 -2.07 -6.36 -6.19
N THR A 129 -2.10 -7.68 -6.36
CA THR A 129 -1.92 -8.32 -7.67
C THR A 129 -2.98 -7.88 -8.66
N LEU A 130 -4.26 -7.95 -8.27
CA LEU A 130 -5.39 -7.54 -9.10
C LEU A 130 -5.38 -6.04 -9.38
N GLY A 131 -5.04 -5.23 -8.38
CA GLY A 131 -4.88 -3.78 -8.57
C GLY A 131 -3.73 -3.44 -9.53
N ALA A 132 -2.61 -4.14 -9.44
CA ALA A 132 -1.45 -3.91 -10.30
C ALA A 132 -1.69 -4.42 -11.73
N GLU A 133 -2.41 -5.52 -11.91
CA GLU A 133 -2.90 -6.00 -13.21
C GLU A 133 -3.82 -4.96 -13.86
N LEU A 134 -4.82 -4.46 -13.13
CA LEU A 134 -5.71 -3.40 -13.61
C LEU A 134 -4.93 -2.16 -14.04
N LEU A 135 -3.94 -1.74 -13.25
CA LEU A 135 -3.08 -0.61 -13.59
C LEU A 135 -2.27 -0.86 -14.86
N LYS A 136 -1.70 -2.06 -15.00
CA LYS A 136 -0.93 -2.46 -16.18
C LYS A 136 -1.80 -2.45 -17.44
N GLU A 137 -2.98 -3.06 -17.37
CA GLU A 137 -3.89 -3.17 -18.51
C GLU A 137 -4.44 -1.83 -18.97
N ARG A 138 -4.88 -0.97 -18.03
CA ARG A 138 -5.57 0.28 -18.39
C ARG A 138 -4.65 1.45 -18.60
N PHE A 139 -3.53 1.49 -17.89
CA PHE A 139 -2.66 2.66 -17.85
C PHE A 139 -1.22 2.37 -18.27
N ASN A 140 -0.81 1.11 -18.37
CA ASN A 140 0.55 0.70 -18.75
C ASN A 140 1.67 1.56 -18.10
N PRO A 141 1.69 1.72 -16.76
CA PRO A 141 2.69 2.54 -16.09
C PRO A 141 4.06 1.85 -16.10
N GLN A 142 5.11 2.65 -16.14
CA GLN A 142 6.49 2.17 -15.94
C GLN A 142 6.75 1.86 -14.46
N ILE A 143 6.12 2.63 -13.56
CA ILE A 143 6.26 2.49 -12.11
C ILE A 143 4.89 2.47 -11.44
N ILE A 144 4.66 1.51 -10.55
CA ILE A 144 3.54 1.48 -9.61
C ILE A 144 4.07 1.78 -8.21
N ILE A 145 3.52 2.81 -7.55
CA ILE A 145 3.78 3.11 -6.15
C ILE A 145 2.69 2.45 -5.31
N LEU A 146 3.10 1.56 -4.40
CA LEU A 146 2.21 0.99 -3.39
C LEU A 146 2.17 1.92 -2.19
N ASP A 147 1.01 2.49 -1.93
CA ASP A 147 0.77 3.24 -0.71
C ASP A 147 0.37 2.28 0.42
N ASP A 148 1.16 2.27 1.49
CA ASP A 148 1.13 1.32 2.61
C ASP A 148 1.49 -0.15 2.26
N GLY A 149 2.57 -0.32 1.49
CA GLY A 149 3.05 -1.64 1.11
C GLY A 149 3.64 -2.49 2.24
N PHE A 150 3.93 -1.90 3.42
CA PHE A 150 4.60 -2.61 4.54
C PHE A 150 3.67 -3.48 5.40
N GLN A 151 2.35 -3.23 5.44
CA GLN A 151 1.42 -4.03 6.25
C GLN A 151 0.95 -5.33 5.60
N HIS A 152 1.33 -5.59 4.35
CA HIS A 152 1.01 -6.83 3.66
C HIS A 152 2.21 -7.25 2.80
N LEU A 153 2.84 -8.38 3.12
CA LEU A 153 3.97 -8.96 2.37
C LEU A 153 3.52 -9.90 1.23
N ALA A 154 2.21 -10.05 1.06
CA ALA A 154 1.59 -10.90 0.04
C ALA A 154 1.13 -10.08 -1.17
#